data_AF-A0A5C6FVP8-F1
#
_entry.id   AF-A0A5C6FVP8-F1
#
_cell.length_a   1.000
_cell.length_b   1.000
_cell.length_c   1.000
_cell.angle_alpha   90.00
_cell.angle_beta   90.00
_cell.angle_gamma   90.00
#
_symmetry.space_group_name_H-M   'P 1'
#
loop_
_entity.id
_entity.type
_entity.pdbx_description
1 polymer ?
#
loop_
_entity_poly.entity_id
_entity_poly.type
_entity_poly.pdbx_seq_one_letter_code
_entity_poly.pdbx_strand_id
1 'polypeptide(L)'
;MDLPSVPKRTAVRVVDRRGFSITEIITGCFLITVMIGAVAPIALLSRKTADVARQSQIATEILSAELDGLTMMRAEEAQKQLSTYAKNDDVHPALQRATLRGTYLDDADGPRIQMTLTWGAPQRRRSTSLVGWINDADGQAMIKAEPSP
;
A
#
# COMPACT_ATOMS: atom_id res chain seq x y z
N MET A 1 -11.66 -89.07 43.38
CA MET A 1 -10.50 -88.17 43.60
C MET A 1 -10.40 -87.32 42.36
N ASP A 2 -11.06 -86.16 42.36
CA ASP A 2 -11.11 -85.25 41.23
C ASP A 2 -10.01 -84.20 41.35
N LEU A 3 -9.16 -84.09 40.33
CA LEU A 3 -8.14 -83.05 40.23
C LEU A 3 -8.78 -81.75 39.71
N PRO A 4 -8.50 -80.59 40.30
CA PRO A 4 -9.07 -79.33 39.84
C PRO A 4 -8.45 -78.92 38.49
N SER A 5 -9.32 -78.64 37.51
CA SER A 5 -8.92 -78.13 36.20
C SER A 5 -8.31 -76.73 36.31
N VAL A 6 -7.05 -76.58 35.88
CA VAL A 6 -6.33 -75.30 35.82
C VAL A 6 -7.01 -74.37 34.80
N PRO A 7 -7.35 -73.11 35.13
CA PRO A 7 -7.92 -72.19 34.17
C PRO A 7 -6.87 -71.77 33.13
N LYS A 8 -7.17 -71.99 31.84
CA LYS A 8 -6.37 -71.47 30.73
C LYS A 8 -6.38 -69.94 30.78
N ARG A 9 -5.23 -69.36 31.12
CA ARG A 9 -5.00 -67.91 31.11
C ARG A 9 -5.05 -67.43 29.66
N THR A 10 -6.17 -66.84 29.25
CA THR A 10 -6.29 -66.17 27.95
C THR A 10 -5.42 -64.92 27.99
N ALA A 11 -4.23 -64.98 27.39
CA ALA A 11 -3.39 -63.81 27.23
C ALA A 11 -4.13 -62.80 26.35
N VAL A 12 -4.56 -61.67 26.94
CA VAL A 12 -5.09 -60.54 26.18
C VAL A 12 -3.95 -60.02 25.31
N ARG A 13 -4.02 -60.28 24.00
CA ARG A 13 -3.13 -59.65 23.03
C ARG A 13 -3.47 -58.16 23.03
N VAL A 14 -2.67 -57.37 23.73
CA VAL A 14 -2.68 -55.91 23.57
C VAL A 14 -2.16 -55.65 22.16
N VAL A 15 -3.06 -55.32 21.24
CA VAL A 15 -2.70 -54.90 19.88
C VAL A 15 -2.11 -53.51 20.01
N ASP A 16 -0.79 -53.44 20.01
CA ASP A 16 -0.05 -52.19 20.06
C ASP A 16 -0.20 -51.48 18.70
N ARG A 17 -1.14 -50.52 18.61
CA ARG A 17 -1.37 -49.69 17.42
C ARG A 17 -0.36 -48.52 17.37
N ARG A 18 0.94 -48.83 17.43
CA ARG A 18 2.04 -47.84 17.45
C ARG A 18 2.76 -47.70 16.11
N GLY A 19 2.00 -47.53 15.03
CA GLY A 19 2.53 -47.11 13.74
C GLY A 19 1.59 -46.08 13.12
N PHE A 20 2.12 -44.94 12.69
CA PHE A 20 1.38 -43.99 11.85
C PHE A 20 0.77 -44.76 10.67
N SER A 21 -0.55 -44.83 10.59
CA SER A 21 -1.21 -45.56 9.51
C SER A 21 -0.91 -44.84 8.19
N ILE A 22 -0.68 -45.58 7.10
CA ILE A 22 -0.48 -45.01 5.76
C ILE A 22 -1.63 -44.05 5.40
N THR A 23 -2.85 -44.34 5.85
CA THR A 23 -4.01 -43.46 5.67
C THR A 23 -3.87 -42.12 6.37
N GLU A 24 -3.24 -42.08 7.54
CA GLU A 24 -2.98 -40.88 8.32
C GLU A 24 -1.91 -40.01 7.64
N ILE A 25 -0.88 -40.64 7.06
CA ILE A 25 0.13 -39.94 6.25
C ILE A 25 -0.50 -39.33 5.00
N ILE A 26 -1.30 -40.11 4.26
CA ILE A 26 -1.97 -39.63 3.04
C ILE A 26 -2.92 -38.47 3.37
N THR A 27 -3.70 -38.60 4.45
CA THR A 27 -4.62 -37.54 4.90
C THR A 27 -3.85 -36.29 5.32
N GLY A 28 -2.76 -36.45 6.08
CA GLY A 28 -1.88 -35.36 6.47
C GLY A 28 -1.27 -34.63 5.27
N CYS A 29 -0.75 -35.37 4.29
CA CYS A 29 -0.25 -34.79 3.04
C CYS A 29 -1.33 -34.00 2.30
N PHE A 30 -2.54 -34.54 2.19
CA PHE A 30 -3.64 -33.88 1.51
C PHE A 30 -4.05 -32.57 2.22
N LEU A 31 -4.14 -32.59 3.54
CA LEU A 31 -4.43 -31.40 4.35
C LEU A 31 -3.35 -30.33 4.18
N ILE A 32 -2.06 -30.72 4.15
CA ILE A 32 -0.96 -29.79 3.89
C ILE A 32 -1.07 -29.18 2.50
N THR A 33 -1.35 -29.99 1.47
CA THR A 33 -1.52 -29.49 0.09
C THR A 33 -2.66 -28.49 0.00
N VAL A 34 -3.81 -28.76 0.62
CA VAL A 34 -4.94 -27.84 0.66
C VAL A 34 -4.58 -26.55 1.41
N MET A 35 -3.89 -26.66 2.55
CA MET A 35 -3.42 -25.50 3.32
C MET A 35 -2.48 -24.62 2.51
N ILE A 36 -1.49 -25.19 1.83
CA ILE A 36 -0.58 -24.43 0.96
C ILE A 36 -1.35 -23.75 -0.17
N GLY A 37 -2.29 -24.47 -0.79
CA GLY A 37 -3.14 -23.95 -1.85
C GLY A 37 -4.00 -22.76 -1.42
N ALA A 38 -4.45 -22.73 -0.16
CA ALA A 38 -5.25 -21.64 0.39
C ALA A 38 -4.39 -20.47 0.93
N VAL A 39 -3.25 -20.75 1.56
CA VAL A 39 -2.41 -19.72 2.22
C VAL A 39 -1.54 -18.97 1.23
N ALA A 40 -0.98 -19.65 0.23
CA ALA A 40 -0.11 -19.02 -0.78
C ALA A 40 -0.77 -17.83 -1.51
N PRO A 41 -2.01 -17.92 -2.03
CA PRO A 41 -2.63 -16.78 -2.72
C PRO A 41 -2.89 -15.60 -1.77
N ILE A 42 -3.24 -15.85 -0.50
CA ILE A 42 -3.46 -14.80 0.50
C ILE A 42 -2.15 -14.05 0.78
N ALA A 43 -1.05 -14.78 0.96
CA ALA A 43 0.26 -14.18 1.20
C ALA A 43 0.73 -13.32 0.01
N LEU A 44 0.51 -13.79 -1.22
CA LEU A 44 0.84 -13.03 -2.43
C LEU A 44 -0.02 -11.77 -2.57
N LEU A 45 -1.30 -11.85 -2.25
CA LEU A 45 -2.20 -10.69 -2.30
C LEU A 45 -1.81 -9.65 -1.24
N SER A 46 -1.54 -10.09 -0.02
CA SER A 46 -1.12 -9.22 1.09
C SER A 46 0.19 -8.48 0.78
N ARG A 47 1.18 -9.17 0.21
CA ARG A 47 2.42 -8.52 -0.26
C ARG A 47 2.15 -7.48 -1.33
N LYS A 48 1.34 -7.83 -2.34
CA LYS A 48 0.97 -6.88 -3.40
C LYS A 48 0.29 -5.64 -2.84
N THR A 49 -0.65 -5.79 -1.90
CA THR A 49 -1.36 -4.65 -1.29
C THR A 49 -0.42 -3.80 -0.43
N ALA A 50 0.50 -4.41 0.30
CA ALA A 50 1.50 -3.69 1.08
C ALA A 50 2.43 -2.87 0.18
N ASP A 51 2.88 -3.44 -0.94
CA ASP A 51 3.70 -2.73 -1.93
C ASP A 51 2.93 -1.54 -2.55
N VAL A 52 1.64 -1.72 -2.84
CA VAL A 52 0.79 -0.62 -3.32
C VAL A 52 0.71 0.51 -2.30
N ALA A 53 0.38 0.17 -1.05
CA ALA A 53 0.22 1.14 0.02
C ALA A 53 1.52 1.93 0.24
N ARG A 54 2.66 1.22 0.26
CA ARG A 54 3.99 1.83 0.40
C ARG A 54 4.30 2.80 -0.74
N GLN A 55 4.02 2.41 -1.98
CA GLN A 55 4.22 3.29 -3.14
C GLN A 55 3.32 4.53 -3.07
N SER A 56 2.06 4.37 -2.67
CA SER A 56 1.14 5.48 -2.48
C SER A 56 1.61 6.42 -1.37
N GLN A 57 2.13 5.90 -0.26
CA GLN A 57 2.68 6.71 0.82
C GLN A 57 3.87 7.54 0.34
N ILE A 58 4.84 6.91 -0.33
CA ILE A 58 6.01 7.61 -0.91
C ILE A 58 5.55 8.70 -1.89
N ALA A 59 4.57 8.39 -2.73
CA ALA A 59 4.03 9.36 -3.69
C ALA A 59 3.41 10.57 -2.98
N THR A 60 2.66 10.36 -1.90
CA THR A 60 2.09 11.43 -1.10
C THR A 60 3.15 12.25 -0.37
N GLU A 61 4.18 11.60 0.20
CA GLU A 61 5.30 12.30 0.87
C GLU A 61 6.06 13.21 -0.11
N ILE A 62 6.37 12.71 -1.31
CA ILE A 62 7.01 13.51 -2.36
C ILE A 62 6.13 14.69 -2.75
N LEU A 63 4.84 14.44 -3.03
CA LEU A 63 3.91 15.50 -3.41
C LEU A 63 3.76 16.54 -2.30
N SER A 64 3.68 16.12 -1.04
CA SER A 64 3.58 17.02 0.11
C SER A 64 4.82 17.89 0.21
N ALA A 65 6.02 17.31 0.16
CA ALA A 65 7.26 18.07 0.28
C ALA A 65 7.43 19.11 -0.85
N GLU A 66 7.11 18.73 -2.09
CA GLU A 66 7.18 19.64 -3.24
C GLU A 66 6.11 20.74 -3.16
N LEU A 67 4.90 20.38 -2.74
CA LEU A 67 3.80 21.33 -2.59
C LEU A 67 4.05 22.30 -1.42
N ASP A 68 4.61 21.83 -0.31
CA ASP A 68 5.00 22.67 0.83
C ASP A 68 6.07 23.69 0.40
N GLY A 69 7.05 23.28 -0.40
CA GLY A 69 8.03 24.20 -0.98
C GLY A 69 7.39 25.27 -1.87
N LEU A 70 6.45 24.88 -2.73
CA LEU A 70 5.78 25.79 -3.67
C LEU A 70 4.78 26.74 -3.00
N THR A 71 4.08 26.28 -1.96
CA THR A 71 3.08 27.09 -1.24
C THR A 71 3.71 28.15 -0.33
N MET A 72 5.00 27.98 0.02
CA MET A 72 5.79 29.00 0.72
C MET A 72 6.38 30.09 -0.19
N MET A 73 6.35 29.88 -1.51
CA MET A 73 6.86 30.85 -2.49
C MET A 73 5.80 31.88 -2.84
N ARG A 74 6.23 33.05 -3.36
CA ARG A 74 5.31 34.00 -3.99
C ARG A 74 4.67 33.36 -5.22
N ALA A 75 3.43 33.74 -5.53
CA ALA A 75 2.66 33.15 -6.63
C ALA A 75 3.39 33.17 -7.98
N GLU A 76 4.08 34.26 -8.31
CA GLU A 76 4.86 34.41 -9.54
C GLU A 76 6.07 33.45 -9.60
N GLU A 77 6.75 33.25 -8.47
CA GLU A 77 7.89 32.34 -8.35
C GLU A 77 7.44 30.89 -8.42
N ALA A 78 6.35 30.55 -7.73
CA ALA A 78 5.75 29.23 -7.75
C ALA A 78 5.29 28.84 -9.16
N GLN A 79 4.66 29.77 -9.89
CA GLN A 79 4.23 29.56 -11.28
C GLN A 79 5.43 29.33 -12.20
N LYS A 80 6.51 30.10 -12.04
CA LYS A 80 7.75 29.91 -12.79
C LYS A 80 8.37 28.55 -12.51
N GLN A 81 8.41 28.12 -11.25
CA GLN A 81 8.96 26.81 -10.89
C GLN A 81 8.09 25.66 -11.41
N LEU A 82 6.77 25.81 -11.39
CA LEU A 82 5.82 24.84 -11.96
C LEU A 82 6.11 24.49 -13.42
N SER A 83 6.48 25.49 -14.22
CA SER A 83 6.82 25.29 -15.63
C SER A 83 8.05 24.39 -15.85
N THR A 84 8.92 24.28 -14.83
CA THR A 84 10.11 23.42 -14.86
C THR A 84 9.78 21.95 -14.57
N TYR A 85 8.75 21.68 -13.76
CA TYR A 85 8.38 20.31 -13.36
C TYR A 85 7.81 19.45 -14.50
N ALA A 86 7.30 20.05 -15.57
CA ALA A 86 6.71 19.34 -16.71
C ALA A 86 7.66 18.34 -17.40
N LYS A 87 8.95 18.31 -17.02
CA LYS A 87 10.01 17.53 -17.66
C LYS A 87 10.71 16.51 -16.75
N ASN A 88 10.30 16.37 -15.48
CA ASN A 88 11.01 15.50 -14.54
C ASN A 88 10.48 14.06 -14.62
N ASP A 89 11.12 13.26 -15.47
CA ASP A 89 10.99 11.81 -15.50
C ASP A 89 11.91 11.21 -14.42
N ASP A 90 11.44 10.18 -13.70
CA ASP A 90 12.17 9.44 -12.66
C ASP A 90 12.43 10.18 -11.32
N VAL A 91 11.36 10.75 -10.76
CA VAL A 91 11.35 11.46 -9.47
C VAL A 91 11.87 10.62 -8.29
N HIS A 92 11.63 9.30 -8.29
CA HIS A 92 12.05 8.44 -7.18
C HIS A 92 12.30 6.98 -7.63
N PRO A 93 13.38 6.32 -7.19
CA PRO A 93 13.74 4.97 -7.65
C PRO A 93 12.70 3.89 -7.28
N ALA A 94 11.92 4.11 -6.22
CA ALA A 94 10.83 3.20 -5.83
C ALA A 94 9.56 3.33 -6.70
N LEU A 95 9.43 4.41 -7.47
CA LEU A 95 8.27 4.70 -8.31
C LEU A 95 8.68 4.56 -9.78
N GLN A 96 8.37 3.42 -10.38
CA GLN A 96 8.73 3.16 -11.78
C GLN A 96 8.06 4.17 -12.72
N ARG A 97 8.87 4.84 -13.56
CA ARG A 97 8.39 5.81 -14.56
C ARG A 97 7.51 6.89 -13.93
N ALA A 98 7.95 7.39 -12.78
CA ALA A 98 7.26 8.47 -12.08
C ALA A 98 7.35 9.76 -12.89
N THR A 99 6.20 10.40 -13.07
CA THR A 99 6.06 11.68 -13.77
C THR A 99 5.30 12.64 -12.86
N LEU A 100 5.93 13.76 -12.53
CA LEU A 100 5.33 14.81 -11.72
C LEU A 100 4.80 15.93 -12.62
N ARG A 101 3.58 16.38 -12.36
CA ARG A 101 2.97 17.51 -13.06
C ARG A 101 2.38 18.47 -12.05
N GLY A 102 2.58 19.76 -12.27
CA GLY A 102 1.91 20.81 -11.51
C GLY A 102 1.05 21.66 -12.45
N THR A 103 -0.10 22.09 -11.97
CA THR A 103 -0.98 23.07 -12.61
C THR A 103 -1.30 24.17 -11.61
N TYR A 104 -1.07 25.42 -12.02
CA TYR A 104 -1.48 26.60 -11.28
C TYR A 104 -2.93 26.90 -11.60
N LEU A 105 -3.73 27.18 -10.58
CA LEU A 105 -5.15 27.45 -10.66
C LEU A 105 -5.40 28.77 -9.94
N ASP A 106 -5.95 29.74 -10.67
CA ASP A 106 -6.37 31.02 -10.12
C ASP A 106 -7.90 31.08 -10.22
N ASP A 107 -8.57 30.85 -9.10
CA ASP A 107 -10.02 30.74 -9.02
C ASP A 107 -10.58 31.81 -8.06
N ALA A 108 -11.90 31.96 -8.01
CA ALA A 108 -12.56 32.96 -7.15
C ALA A 108 -12.22 32.82 -5.64
N ASP A 109 -11.80 31.62 -5.21
CA ASP A 109 -11.41 31.32 -3.83
C ASP A 109 -9.93 31.67 -3.53
N GLY A 110 -9.17 32.12 -4.53
CA GLY A 110 -7.76 32.48 -4.44
C GLY A 110 -6.80 31.51 -5.14
N PRO A 111 -5.51 31.87 -5.17
CA PRO A 111 -4.49 31.13 -5.91
C PRO A 111 -4.16 29.78 -5.26
N ARG A 112 -4.20 28.71 -6.06
CA ARG A 112 -3.92 27.35 -5.63
C ARG A 112 -3.04 26.60 -6.63
N ILE A 113 -2.28 25.63 -6.11
CA ILE A 113 -1.41 24.77 -6.90
C ILE A 113 -1.93 23.35 -6.77
N GLN A 114 -2.25 22.74 -7.90
CA GLN A 114 -2.54 21.31 -7.96
C GLN A 114 -1.30 20.59 -8.49
N MET A 115 -0.81 19.61 -7.73
CA MET A 115 0.23 18.70 -8.17
C MET A 115 -0.34 17.30 -8.35
N THR A 116 0.13 16.60 -9.38
CA THR A 116 -0.24 15.23 -9.70
C THR A 116 1.02 14.43 -9.99
N LEU A 117 1.22 13.34 -9.25
CA LEU A 117 2.27 12.38 -9.47
C LEU A 117 1.66 11.12 -10.08
N THR A 118 2.13 10.71 -11.25
CA THR A 118 1.70 9.49 -11.93
C THR A 118 2.87 8.50 -12.03
N TRP A 119 2.65 7.24 -11.68
CA TRP A 119 3.68 6.19 -11.71
C TRP A 119 3.13 4.83 -12.14
N GLY A 120 4.03 3.90 -12.44
CA GLY A 120 3.72 2.52 -12.79
C GLY A 120 3.81 2.22 -14.28
N ALA A 121 3.68 0.93 -14.60
CA ALA A 121 3.73 0.46 -15.98
C ALA A 121 2.54 1.01 -16.81
N PRO A 122 2.65 1.11 -18.14
CA PRO A 122 1.59 1.64 -19.00
C PRO A 122 0.21 0.97 -18.79
N GLN A 123 0.18 -0.32 -18.48
CA GLN A 123 -1.05 -1.08 -18.23
C GLN A 123 -1.63 -0.92 -16.81
N ARG A 124 -0.85 -0.37 -15.86
CA ARG A 124 -1.24 -0.18 -14.46
C ARG A 124 -0.69 1.14 -13.93
N ARG A 125 -1.03 2.24 -14.61
CA ARG A 125 -0.73 3.58 -14.13
C ARG A 125 -1.53 3.88 -12.87
N ARG A 126 -0.88 4.49 -11.90
CA ARG A 126 -1.47 5.04 -10.68
C ARG A 126 -1.17 6.51 -10.63
N SER A 127 -2.06 7.27 -10.03
CA SER A 127 -1.89 8.71 -9.85
C SER A 127 -2.40 9.13 -8.48
N THR A 128 -1.67 10.03 -7.84
CA THR A 128 -2.10 10.76 -6.66
C THR A 128 -2.03 12.25 -6.99
N SER A 129 -3.00 13.02 -6.52
CA SER A 129 -2.99 14.47 -6.65
C SER A 129 -3.17 15.12 -5.29
N LEU A 130 -2.45 16.21 -5.05
CA LEU A 130 -2.58 17.09 -3.89
C LEU A 130 -2.80 18.52 -4.38
N VAL A 131 -3.54 19.29 -3.59
CA VAL A 131 -3.82 20.70 -3.85
C VAL A 131 -3.38 21.51 -2.64
N GLY A 132 -2.64 22.58 -2.88
CA GLY A 132 -2.14 23.50 -1.85
C GLY A 132 -2.54 24.92 -2.18
N TRP A 133 -2.93 25.67 -1.15
CA TRP A 133 -3.24 27.10 -1.27
C TRP A 133 -1.95 27.91 -1.16
N ILE A 134 -1.80 28.92 -2.01
CA ILE A 134 -0.66 29.84 -1.91
C ILE A 134 -1.03 30.92 -0.91
N ASN A 135 -0.21 31.07 0.13
CA ASN A 135 -0.35 32.17 1.07
C ASN A 135 0.22 33.44 0.45
N ASP A 136 -0.55 34.08 -0.42
CA ASP A 136 -0.23 35.43 -0.86
C ASP A 136 -0.59 36.41 0.26
N ALA A 137 0.36 36.64 1.16
CA ALA A 137 0.22 37.61 2.25
C ALA A 137 -0.04 39.04 1.71
N ASP A 138 0.42 39.32 0.48
CA ASP A 138 0.22 40.61 -0.17
C ASP A 138 -1.21 40.72 -0.76
N GLY A 139 -1.78 39.61 -1.26
CA GLY A 139 -3.18 39.54 -1.72
C GLY A 139 -4.23 39.51 -0.60
N GLN A 140 -3.96 38.82 0.51
CA GLN A 140 -4.88 38.80 1.67
C GLN A 140 -4.91 40.14 2.44
N ALA A 141 -3.83 40.92 2.41
CA ALA A 141 -3.81 42.26 2.98
C ALA A 141 -4.74 43.23 2.23
N MET A 142 -4.94 43.04 0.92
CA MET A 142 -5.87 43.84 0.12
C MET A 142 -7.34 43.49 0.38
N ILE A 143 -7.67 42.20 0.57
CA ILE A 143 -9.05 41.76 0.88
C ILE A 143 -9.47 42.22 2.29
N LYS A 144 -8.53 42.34 3.23
CA LYS A 144 -8.80 42.85 4.58
C LYS A 144 -8.91 44.38 4.65
N ALA A 145 -8.51 45.09 3.60
CA ALA A 145 -8.47 46.55 3.56
C ALA A 145 -9.73 47.20 2.99
N GLU A 146 -10.74 46.43 2.58
CA GLU A 146 -12.03 46.98 2.14
C GLU A 146 -12.88 47.30 3.40
N PRO A 147 -13.13 48.59 3.72
CA PRO A 147 -14.02 48.93 4.81
C PRO A 147 -15.45 48.57 4.41
N SER A 148 -16.10 47.71 5.20
CA SER A 148 -17.54 47.49 5.12
C SER A 148 -18.28 48.84 5.17
N PRO A 149 -19.27 49.08 4.27
CA PRO A 149 -20.08 50.29 4.26
C PRO A 149 -20.98 50.41 5.51
#